data_AF-A0A061H472-F1
#
_entry.id   AF-A0A061H472-F1
#
_cell.length_a   1.000
_cell.length_b   1.000
_cell.length_c   1.000
_cell.angle_alpha   90.00
_cell.angle_beta   90.00
_cell.angle_gamma   90.00
#
_symmetry.space_group_name_H-M   'P 1'
#
loop_
_entity.id
_entity.type
_entity.pdbx_description
1 polymer ?
#
loop_
_entity_poly.entity_id
_entity_poly.type
_entity_poly.pdbx_seq_one_letter_code
_entity_poly.pdbx_strand_id
1 'polypeptide(L)'
;MEPEQIAKRSGSTADTDDASTAPATSAAASASGRESDIESSLDAGGDDDTGDNDDDNDNDDGMSESVASSNVRSTQQAVAQASQPGPARTASTPAGPHPERSLNGASDNLVLFDLTTRPEATLTFSPHTIKTILDLKLLGVGYERNRLTFTQIRGQLAQRIAENVTVPALELADGTHIMESWAIAEYLERNHPSGHRLFGNSATKRLAALLNDFGKSILAPSLGPLVMPGVHRLLDAESAEYFSQVKIGAARWNKISTLSAPEREALVHNVVSKLAVVETMLNSEGAGSFESVQAGNAAAAGGATSRTGNDLVGDFAPLSVRPKRSRWVAGGEEPSHADFVLFGWYVFSRAAGAAVVRDIWSPHKAIKAWVDDMLQWCGDLADDFVPLS
;
A
#
# COMPACT_ATOMS: atom_id res chain seq x y z
N MET A 1 65.14 22.21 53.34
CA MET A 1 64.05 22.88 54.07
C MET A 1 62.77 22.15 53.71
N GLU A 2 62.13 21.54 54.69
CA GLU A 2 60.71 21.11 54.71
C GLU A 2 59.82 22.33 55.12
N PRO A 3 58.47 22.29 55.19
CA PRO A 3 57.52 21.18 55.52
C PRO A 3 56.49 20.83 54.40
N GLU A 4 55.88 19.63 54.35
CA GLU A 4 54.66 19.09 55.04
C GLU A 4 53.34 19.86 54.82
N GLN A 5 52.35 19.28 54.10
CA GLN A 5 51.11 18.57 54.57
C GLN A 5 50.06 19.45 55.31
N ILE A 6 48.74 19.34 55.06
CA ILE A 6 47.79 18.30 55.54
C ILE A 6 46.44 18.36 54.78
N ALA A 7 45.65 17.27 54.80
CA ALA A 7 44.35 17.12 54.11
C ALA A 7 43.11 16.94 55.05
N LYS A 8 41.88 17.10 54.50
CA LYS A 8 40.56 16.43 54.80
C LYS A 8 39.41 17.25 54.14
N ARG A 9 38.30 16.77 53.55
CA ARG A 9 37.48 15.53 53.46
C ARG A 9 36.10 15.62 54.19
N SER A 10 35.06 15.90 53.39
CA SER A 10 33.68 15.30 53.37
C SER A 10 32.63 15.50 54.50
N GLY A 11 31.41 15.86 54.06
CA GLY A 11 30.10 15.58 54.71
C GLY A 11 29.63 16.56 55.81
N SER A 12 28.34 16.65 56.19
CA SER A 12 27.06 16.14 55.63
C SER A 12 25.89 16.62 56.53
N THR A 13 24.66 16.81 55.99
CA THR A 13 23.33 16.75 56.71
C THR A 13 23.05 17.76 57.86
N ALA A 14 21.82 18.16 58.22
CA ALA A 14 20.46 18.03 57.65
C ALA A 14 19.48 19.07 58.27
N ASP A 15 18.29 19.21 57.65
CA ASP A 15 16.95 19.58 58.15
C ASP A 15 16.68 20.81 59.07
N THR A 16 15.69 21.62 58.65
CA THR A 16 14.37 21.79 59.31
C THR A 16 13.38 22.52 58.37
N ASP A 17 12.20 21.93 58.16
CA ASP A 17 10.81 22.47 58.29
C ASP A 17 10.47 23.93 57.89
N ASP A 18 9.26 24.31 57.41
CA ASP A 18 8.07 23.65 56.83
C ASP A 18 7.14 24.77 56.26
N ALA A 19 6.03 24.40 55.60
CA ALA A 19 4.78 25.16 55.35
C ALA A 19 4.62 26.02 54.06
N SER A 20 3.80 25.46 53.15
CA SER A 20 2.71 26.11 52.36
C SER A 20 3.09 27.21 51.33
N THR A 21 2.77 27.10 50.03
CA THR A 21 1.41 26.88 49.45
C THR A 21 1.56 26.60 47.92
N ALA A 22 0.55 25.99 47.29
CA ALA A 22 0.61 25.48 45.91
C ALA A 22 0.89 26.51 44.78
N PRO A 23 1.58 26.13 43.68
CA PRO A 23 1.74 26.96 42.49
C PRO A 23 0.62 26.74 41.45
N ALA A 24 0.25 27.82 40.77
CA ALA A 24 -0.55 27.76 39.54
C ALA A 24 0.32 27.43 38.31
N THR A 25 -0.35 26.97 37.26
CA THR A 25 0.24 26.53 35.97
C THR A 25 1.05 27.60 35.25
N SER A 26 2.22 27.25 34.73
CA SER A 26 2.79 27.88 33.53
C SER A 26 3.39 26.82 32.60
N ALA A 27 3.27 27.04 31.28
CA ALA A 27 3.56 26.04 30.27
C ALA A 27 5.06 25.82 30.06
N ALA A 28 5.49 24.56 30.01
CA ALA A 28 6.77 24.18 29.42
C ALA A 28 6.58 23.98 27.90
N ALA A 29 7.40 24.63 27.10
CA ALA A 29 7.33 24.54 25.64
C ALA A 29 7.79 23.15 25.16
N SER A 30 6.89 22.41 24.50
CA SER A 30 7.26 21.19 23.79
C SER A 30 7.96 21.53 22.47
N ALA A 31 9.29 21.43 22.46
CA ALA A 31 10.07 21.47 21.23
C ALA A 31 9.88 20.16 20.44
N SER A 32 8.84 20.09 19.61
CA SER A 32 8.65 18.96 18.69
C SER A 32 9.63 19.08 17.52
N GLY A 33 10.80 18.46 17.66
CA GLY A 33 11.69 18.19 16.54
C GLY A 33 10.95 17.36 15.49
N ARG A 34 10.79 17.92 14.29
CA ARG A 34 10.04 17.30 13.19
C ARG A 34 10.96 16.37 12.42
N GLU A 35 11.19 15.18 12.97
CA GLU A 35 12.04 14.15 12.35
C GLU A 35 11.41 13.67 11.03
N SER A 36 12.18 13.75 9.95
CA SER A 36 11.76 13.45 8.58
C SER A 36 12.69 12.41 7.94
N ASP A 37 12.36 11.12 8.12
CA ASP A 37 13.16 10.01 7.65
C ASP A 37 12.46 9.18 6.54
N ILE A 38 12.81 9.49 5.30
CA ILE A 38 13.04 8.55 4.19
C ILE A 38 12.04 7.37 4.04
N GLU A 39 10.74 7.64 3.89
CA GLU A 39 9.80 6.76 3.16
C GLU A 39 8.74 7.59 2.38
N SER A 40 9.20 8.48 1.48
CA SER A 40 8.32 9.14 0.50
C SER A 40 9.08 9.60 -0.76
N SER A 41 9.29 8.71 -1.72
CA SER A 41 9.56 9.10 -3.11
C SER A 41 8.23 9.42 -3.81
N LEU A 42 7.65 10.57 -3.44
CA LEU A 42 6.56 11.22 -4.16
C LEU A 42 7.07 12.60 -4.55
N ASP A 43 7.74 12.67 -5.70
CA ASP A 43 8.16 13.94 -6.27
C ASP A 43 7.07 14.40 -7.24
N ALA A 44 6.39 15.49 -6.90
CA ALA A 44 5.38 16.10 -7.75
C ALA A 44 6.04 17.24 -8.51
N GLY A 45 6.10 17.13 -9.84
CA GLY A 45 6.61 18.21 -10.68
C GLY A 45 5.79 19.49 -10.48
N GLY A 46 6.46 20.57 -10.11
CA GLY A 46 5.91 21.92 -10.15
C GLY A 46 6.27 22.57 -11.48
N ASP A 47 5.26 22.94 -12.26
CA ASP A 47 5.41 23.98 -13.27
C ASP A 47 5.43 25.33 -12.54
N ASP A 48 6.46 26.14 -12.80
CA ASP A 48 6.48 27.56 -12.45
C ASP A 48 5.56 28.32 -13.42
N ASP A 49 4.55 29.02 -12.90
CA ASP A 49 4.17 30.32 -13.47
C ASP A 49 3.64 31.26 -12.39
N THR A 50 3.95 32.55 -12.54
CA THR A 50 3.69 33.59 -11.53
C THR A 50 3.07 34.83 -12.15
N GLY A 51 1.95 35.26 -11.56
CA GLY A 51 1.48 36.64 -11.65
C GLY A 51 0.30 36.85 -12.59
N ASP A 52 -0.78 37.38 -12.02
CA ASP A 52 -1.97 37.85 -12.74
C ASP A 52 -2.05 39.39 -12.64
N ASN A 53 -2.93 39.98 -13.48
CA ASN A 53 -3.44 41.36 -13.46
C ASN A 53 -2.60 42.53 -14.05
N ASP A 54 -3.01 42.91 -15.26
CA ASP A 54 -3.74 44.17 -15.58
C ASP A 54 -3.08 45.35 -16.34
N ASP A 55 -3.97 45.96 -17.16
CA ASP A 55 -4.03 47.31 -17.76
C ASP A 55 -3.26 47.68 -19.06
N ASP A 56 -4.03 47.55 -20.16
CA ASP A 56 -4.45 48.62 -21.10
C ASP A 56 -3.58 49.19 -22.26
N ASN A 57 -4.32 49.36 -23.39
CA ASN A 57 -4.24 50.33 -24.50
C ASN A 57 -3.22 50.19 -25.67
N ASP A 58 -3.76 49.72 -26.80
CA ASP A 58 -4.01 50.47 -28.06
C ASP A 58 -2.89 51.24 -28.83
N ASN A 59 -2.96 51.07 -30.17
CA ASN A 59 -2.49 51.95 -31.25
C ASN A 59 -0.96 52.06 -31.50
N ASP A 60 -0.46 52.28 -32.73
CA ASP A 60 -0.99 52.24 -34.11
C ASP A 60 0.20 52.35 -35.10
N ASP A 61 0.00 51.98 -36.38
CA ASP A 61 0.72 52.35 -37.62
C ASP A 61 2.28 52.48 -37.72
N GLY A 62 2.85 52.07 -38.87
CA GLY A 62 4.21 52.52 -39.26
C GLY A 62 4.96 51.68 -40.31
N MET A 63 4.72 51.92 -41.59
CA MET A 63 5.38 51.25 -42.73
C MET A 63 6.82 51.73 -43.03
N SER A 64 7.63 50.82 -43.62
CA SER A 64 8.74 51.08 -44.58
C SER A 64 10.04 51.73 -44.04
N GLU A 65 11.24 51.63 -44.66
CA GLU A 65 11.63 51.13 -45.99
C GLU A 65 13.16 50.82 -46.08
N SER A 66 13.58 49.68 -46.67
CA SER A 66 14.93 49.43 -47.30
C SER A 66 16.21 49.60 -46.41
N VAL A 67 17.43 49.12 -46.68
CA VAL A 67 18.16 48.38 -47.75
C VAL A 67 19.30 47.57 -47.02
N ALA A 68 20.07 46.60 -47.55
CA ALA A 68 20.22 45.98 -48.87
C ALA A 68 20.85 44.55 -48.78
N SER A 69 20.91 43.87 -49.92
CA SER A 69 22.02 43.07 -50.50
C SER A 69 23.29 42.76 -49.66
N SER A 70 23.93 41.59 -49.78
CA SER A 70 23.69 40.39 -50.61
C SER A 70 24.73 39.30 -50.33
N ASN A 71 24.36 38.02 -50.36
CA ASN A 71 25.10 36.99 -51.12
C ASN A 71 24.37 35.64 -51.12
N VAL A 72 23.97 35.18 -52.30
CA VAL A 72 23.47 33.82 -52.55
C VAL A 72 24.50 33.08 -53.39
N ARG A 73 24.97 31.94 -52.91
CA ARG A 73 25.42 30.83 -53.78
C ARG A 73 24.93 29.50 -53.24
N SER A 74 24.03 28.90 -53.98
CA SER A 74 23.57 27.54 -53.82
C SER A 74 24.57 26.54 -54.40
N THR A 75 24.66 25.37 -53.79
CA THR A 75 25.10 24.12 -54.43
C THR A 75 24.16 23.01 -53.99
N GLN A 76 23.56 22.34 -54.98
CA GLN A 76 22.66 21.21 -54.77
C GLN A 76 23.40 19.86 -54.89
N GLN A 77 22.89 18.88 -54.16
CA GLN A 77 22.92 17.43 -54.44
C GLN A 77 24.28 16.70 -54.56
N ALA A 78 24.51 15.77 -53.62
CA ALA A 78 24.89 14.38 -53.94
C ALA A 78 24.49 13.38 -52.84
N VAL A 79 23.51 12.53 -53.15
CA VAL A 79 23.39 11.08 -52.84
C VAL A 79 23.99 10.50 -51.53
N ALA A 80 23.15 9.92 -50.67
CA ALA A 80 23.44 8.66 -49.95
C ALA A 80 22.16 7.94 -49.46
N GLN A 81 22.17 6.62 -49.57
CA GLN A 81 21.06 5.67 -49.39
C GLN A 81 20.42 5.63 -47.99
N ALA A 82 19.09 5.47 -47.94
CA ALA A 82 18.40 4.92 -46.78
C ALA A 82 18.55 3.39 -46.74
N SER A 83 18.98 2.85 -45.60
CA SER A 83 19.13 1.41 -45.36
C SER A 83 18.04 0.88 -44.42
N GLN A 84 17.62 -0.36 -44.65
CA GLN A 84 16.49 -1.04 -44.00
C GLN A 84 16.72 -1.32 -42.49
N PRO A 85 15.64 -1.57 -41.70
CA PRO A 85 15.77 -2.01 -40.31
C PRO A 85 16.43 -3.39 -40.20
N GLY A 86 17.27 -3.57 -39.17
CA GLY A 86 17.89 -4.87 -38.86
C GLY A 86 16.87 -5.91 -38.34
N PRO A 87 17.20 -7.20 -38.40
CA PRO A 87 16.28 -8.27 -38.04
C PRO A 87 15.96 -8.29 -36.53
N ALA A 88 14.74 -8.72 -36.19
CA ALA A 88 14.30 -8.92 -34.82
C ALA A 88 15.24 -9.87 -34.07
N ARG A 89 15.64 -9.47 -32.84
CA ARG A 89 16.49 -10.31 -31.99
C ARG A 89 15.66 -11.48 -31.45
N THR A 90 16.14 -12.69 -31.68
CA THR A 90 15.69 -13.89 -30.96
C THR A 90 16.04 -13.74 -29.49
N ALA A 91 15.04 -13.80 -28.60
CA ALA A 91 15.26 -13.81 -27.17
C ALA A 91 16.01 -15.09 -26.76
N SER A 92 17.16 -14.92 -26.11
CA SER A 92 18.00 -16.00 -25.61
C SER A 92 18.07 -15.93 -24.09
N THR A 93 16.98 -16.32 -23.42
CA THR A 93 16.91 -16.42 -21.97
C THR A 93 17.46 -17.78 -21.51
N PRO A 94 18.39 -17.86 -20.55
CA PRO A 94 18.74 -19.14 -19.93
C PRO A 94 17.58 -19.59 -19.05
N ALA A 95 16.87 -20.64 -19.47
CA ALA A 95 15.75 -21.21 -18.72
C ALA A 95 16.24 -21.89 -17.43
N GLY A 96 16.05 -21.22 -16.29
CA GLY A 96 16.12 -21.82 -14.96
C GLY A 96 14.86 -22.62 -14.64
N PRO A 97 14.92 -23.74 -13.88
CA PRO A 97 13.79 -24.67 -13.77
C PRO A 97 13.01 -24.54 -12.45
N HIS A 98 12.12 -23.55 -12.32
CA HIS A 98 11.15 -23.51 -11.22
C HIS A 98 9.73 -23.19 -11.71
N PRO A 99 8.68 -23.92 -11.26
CA PRO A 99 7.31 -23.67 -11.68
C PRO A 99 6.75 -22.48 -10.90
N GLU A 100 6.62 -21.34 -11.56
CA GLU A 100 5.97 -20.18 -10.96
C GLU A 100 4.49 -20.47 -10.68
N ARG A 101 4.03 -20.14 -9.46
CA ARG A 101 2.59 -19.99 -9.14
C ARG A 101 2.05 -18.69 -9.78
N SER A 102 2.16 -18.61 -11.10
CA SER A 102 1.46 -17.68 -11.96
C SER A 102 0.00 -18.10 -12.09
N LEU A 103 -0.91 -17.14 -12.20
CA LEU A 103 -2.29 -17.45 -12.56
C LEU A 103 -2.33 -17.78 -14.05
N ASN A 104 -2.82 -18.98 -14.41
CA ASN A 104 -2.99 -19.40 -15.80
C ASN A 104 -4.28 -18.80 -16.42
N GLY A 105 -4.45 -17.49 -16.28
CA GLY A 105 -5.41 -16.72 -17.07
C GLY A 105 -4.91 -16.55 -18.52
N ALA A 106 -5.61 -15.74 -19.32
CA ALA A 106 -5.00 -15.24 -20.55
C ALA A 106 -3.71 -14.48 -20.14
N SER A 107 -2.56 -14.92 -20.66
CA SER A 107 -1.29 -14.29 -20.34
C SER A 107 -1.17 -12.99 -21.12
N ASP A 108 -1.49 -11.87 -20.48
CA ASP A 108 -1.32 -10.52 -21.03
C ASP A 108 0.17 -10.11 -21.13
N ASN A 109 1.08 -11.09 -21.16
CA ASN A 109 2.54 -11.00 -21.10
C ASN A 109 3.05 -10.03 -20.01
N LEU A 110 2.37 -10.01 -18.87
CA LEU A 110 2.72 -9.19 -17.73
C LEU A 110 3.81 -9.87 -16.89
N VAL A 111 4.81 -9.10 -16.46
CA VAL A 111 5.79 -9.54 -15.45
C VAL A 111 5.65 -8.67 -14.21
N LEU A 112 5.32 -9.27 -13.07
CA LEU A 112 5.32 -8.62 -11.77
C LEU A 112 6.67 -8.81 -11.09
N PHE A 113 7.38 -7.70 -10.85
CA PHE A 113 8.55 -7.67 -9.97
C PHE A 113 8.09 -7.55 -8.50
N ASP A 114 8.47 -8.53 -7.69
CA ASP A 114 8.09 -8.70 -6.28
C ASP A 114 9.34 -8.76 -5.37
N LEU A 115 9.15 -8.51 -4.07
CA LEU A 115 10.20 -8.59 -3.05
C LEU A 115 10.12 -9.92 -2.31
N THR A 116 11.22 -10.67 -2.31
CA THR A 116 11.41 -11.86 -1.47
C THR A 116 12.59 -11.72 -0.51
N THR A 117 12.80 -12.74 0.32
CA THR A 117 13.75 -12.70 1.43
C THR A 117 15.17 -13.10 1.02
N ARG A 118 15.32 -14.00 0.07
CA ARG A 118 16.61 -14.52 -0.44
C ARG A 118 16.43 -15.07 -1.86
N PRO A 119 17.50 -15.30 -2.65
CA PRO A 119 17.36 -15.85 -3.99
C PRO A 119 16.58 -17.18 -3.99
N GLU A 120 15.75 -17.38 -5.02
CA GLU A 120 14.85 -18.53 -5.21
C GLU A 120 13.80 -18.76 -4.09
N ALA A 121 13.63 -17.84 -3.14
CA ALA A 121 12.55 -17.94 -2.16
C ALA A 121 11.21 -17.46 -2.75
N THR A 122 10.12 -18.12 -2.33
CA THR A 122 8.76 -17.69 -2.67
C THR A 122 8.16 -16.70 -1.66
N LEU A 123 8.77 -16.60 -0.46
CA LEU A 123 8.24 -15.83 0.67
C LEU A 123 8.12 -14.35 0.34
N THR A 124 6.94 -13.79 0.56
CA THR A 124 6.65 -12.37 0.41
C THR A 124 6.15 -11.75 1.72
N PHE A 125 6.52 -10.49 1.92
CA PHE A 125 6.22 -9.72 3.13
C PHE A 125 5.96 -8.24 2.83
N SER A 126 6.19 -7.76 1.60
CA SER A 126 5.96 -6.35 1.28
C SER A 126 4.46 -6.05 1.28
N PRO A 127 3.98 -5.10 2.10
CA PRO A 127 2.57 -4.74 2.09
C PRO A 127 2.16 -4.12 0.75
N HIS A 128 3.12 -3.65 -0.06
CA HIS A 128 2.87 -3.05 -1.37
C HIS A 128 2.71 -4.09 -2.48
N THR A 129 3.55 -5.14 -2.50
CA THR A 129 3.48 -6.15 -3.58
C THR A 129 2.27 -7.06 -3.39
N ILE A 130 1.90 -7.37 -2.14
CA ILE A 130 0.66 -8.08 -1.80
C ILE A 130 -0.57 -7.43 -2.44
N LYS A 131 -0.69 -6.09 -2.44
CA LYS A 131 -1.82 -5.38 -3.05
C LYS A 131 -2.00 -5.81 -4.50
N THR A 132 -0.94 -5.67 -5.30
CA THR A 132 -0.93 -6.01 -6.72
C THR A 132 -1.12 -7.51 -6.98
N ILE A 133 -0.56 -8.39 -6.14
CA ILE A 133 -0.77 -9.85 -6.23
C ILE A 133 -2.26 -10.20 -6.06
N LEU A 134 -2.94 -9.55 -5.12
CA LEU A 134 -4.37 -9.78 -4.86
C LEU A 134 -5.28 -9.07 -5.88
N ASP A 135 -4.88 -7.92 -6.41
CA ASP A 135 -5.55 -7.26 -7.55
C ASP A 135 -5.57 -8.18 -8.77
N LEU A 136 -4.42 -8.72 -9.15
CA LEU A 136 -4.29 -9.67 -10.28
C LEU A 136 -5.11 -10.94 -10.05
N LYS A 137 -5.18 -11.43 -8.81
CA LYS A 137 -6.06 -12.55 -8.44
C LYS A 137 -7.55 -12.23 -8.58
N LEU A 138 -8.00 -11.09 -8.08
CA LEU A 138 -9.42 -10.70 -8.16
C LEU A 138 -9.89 -10.60 -9.62
N LEU A 139 -9.05 -10.05 -10.49
CA LEU A 139 -9.31 -9.90 -11.92
C LEU A 139 -9.10 -11.20 -12.73
N GLY A 140 -8.47 -12.23 -12.15
CA GLY A 140 -8.12 -13.47 -12.85
C GLY A 140 -7.05 -13.31 -13.94
N VAL A 141 -6.21 -12.27 -13.84
CA VAL A 141 -5.20 -11.90 -14.83
C VAL A 141 -3.94 -12.76 -14.66
N GLY A 142 -3.40 -13.26 -15.77
CA GLY A 142 -2.18 -14.07 -15.78
C GLY A 142 -0.90 -13.24 -15.90
N TYR A 143 0.13 -13.62 -15.14
CA TYR A 143 1.41 -12.88 -15.03
C TYR A 143 2.58 -13.78 -14.62
N GLU A 144 3.78 -13.51 -15.12
CA GLU A 144 5.06 -14.02 -14.60
C GLU A 144 5.40 -13.28 -13.29
N ARG A 145 5.90 -13.97 -12.25
CA ARG A 145 6.17 -13.39 -10.93
C ARG A 145 7.64 -13.51 -10.55
N ASN A 146 8.42 -12.59 -11.11
CA ASN A 146 9.84 -12.42 -10.84
C ASN A 146 10.07 -11.89 -9.41
N ARG A 147 10.56 -12.76 -8.51
CA ARG A 147 10.83 -12.45 -7.10
C ARG A 147 12.29 -12.09 -6.90
N LEU A 148 12.54 -10.92 -6.34
CA LEU A 148 13.88 -10.35 -6.19
C LEU A 148 14.19 -10.03 -4.73
N THR A 149 15.45 -10.14 -4.33
CA THR A 149 15.95 -9.62 -3.05
C THR A 149 16.11 -8.10 -3.08
N PHE A 150 16.36 -7.47 -1.92
CA PHE A 150 16.66 -6.04 -1.86
C PHE A 150 17.86 -5.63 -2.72
N THR A 151 18.92 -6.44 -2.73
CA THR A 151 20.15 -6.16 -3.50
C THR A 151 19.95 -6.44 -4.99
N GLN A 152 19.17 -7.47 -5.36
CA GLN A 152 18.77 -7.69 -6.75
C GLN A 152 17.90 -6.54 -7.30
N ILE A 153 17.01 -5.96 -6.50
CA ILE A 153 16.24 -4.77 -6.89
C ILE A 153 17.18 -3.57 -7.12
N ARG A 154 18.10 -3.30 -6.19
CA ARG A 154 19.03 -2.16 -6.27
C ARG A 154 20.17 -2.33 -7.28
N GLY A 155 20.44 -3.55 -7.73
CA GLY A 155 21.38 -3.86 -8.80
C GLY A 155 20.69 -4.14 -10.13
N GLN A 156 20.12 -5.34 -10.27
CA GLN A 156 19.62 -5.87 -11.54
C GLN A 156 18.37 -5.12 -12.04
N LEU A 157 17.38 -4.90 -11.18
CA LEU A 157 16.15 -4.20 -11.58
C LEU A 157 16.40 -2.72 -11.83
N ALA A 158 17.25 -2.09 -11.01
CA ALA A 158 17.65 -0.69 -11.17
C ALA A 158 18.35 -0.42 -12.52
N GLN A 159 19.18 -1.37 -13.00
CA GLN A 159 19.80 -1.31 -14.33
C GLN A 159 18.81 -1.55 -15.48
N ARG A 160 17.70 -2.26 -15.25
CA ARG A 160 16.67 -2.57 -16.26
C ARG A 160 15.63 -1.45 -16.41
N ILE A 161 15.22 -0.84 -15.29
CA ILE A 161 14.07 0.08 -15.24
C ILE A 161 14.54 1.51 -14.91
N ALA A 162 14.98 1.74 -13.67
CA ALA A 162 15.45 3.05 -13.20
C ALA A 162 16.23 2.90 -11.88
N GLU A 163 17.24 3.76 -11.65
CA GLU A 163 18.11 3.72 -10.45
C GLU A 163 17.33 3.60 -9.12
N ASN A 164 16.26 4.38 -8.98
CA ASN A 164 15.44 4.44 -7.77
C ASN A 164 14.21 3.51 -7.77
N VAL A 165 14.14 2.53 -8.68
CA VAL A 165 12.99 1.60 -8.81
C VAL A 165 12.52 1.03 -7.46
N THR A 166 11.20 0.96 -7.29
CA THR A 166 10.50 0.34 -6.17
C THR A 166 9.70 -0.87 -6.68
N VAL A 167 9.35 -1.79 -5.77
CA VAL A 167 8.44 -2.90 -6.07
C VAL A 167 7.16 -2.78 -5.22
N PRO A 168 5.97 -3.10 -5.77
CA PRO A 168 5.74 -3.75 -7.06
C PRO A 168 6.00 -2.84 -8.25
N ALA A 169 6.58 -3.42 -9.28
CA ALA A 169 6.66 -2.86 -10.62
C ALA A 169 6.11 -3.90 -11.61
N LEU A 170 5.35 -3.44 -12.60
CA LEU A 170 4.73 -4.27 -13.62
C LEU A 170 5.37 -3.97 -14.98
N GLU A 171 5.94 -4.96 -15.65
CA GLU A 171 6.28 -4.89 -17.07
C GLU A 171 5.06 -5.30 -17.90
N LEU A 172 4.78 -4.54 -18.97
CA LEU A 172 3.70 -4.81 -19.91
C LEU A 172 4.24 -5.54 -21.16
N ALA A 173 3.32 -6.09 -21.96
CA ALA A 173 3.64 -6.81 -23.20
C ALA A 173 4.48 -6.03 -24.25
N ASP A 174 4.46 -4.69 -24.19
CA ASP A 174 5.25 -3.80 -25.05
C ASP A 174 6.63 -3.44 -24.47
N GLY A 175 6.97 -3.97 -23.30
CA GLY A 175 8.21 -3.72 -22.58
C GLY A 175 8.22 -2.43 -21.75
N THR A 176 7.09 -1.71 -21.65
CA THR A 176 6.96 -0.55 -20.75
C THR A 176 6.74 -0.98 -19.30
N HIS A 177 7.10 -0.10 -18.36
CA HIS A 177 7.02 -0.36 -16.92
C HIS A 177 6.06 0.58 -16.20
N ILE A 178 5.26 0.04 -15.29
CA ILE A 178 4.45 0.79 -14.33
C ILE A 178 4.98 0.50 -12.93
N MET A 179 5.49 1.53 -12.25
CA MET A 179 5.89 1.48 -10.84
C MET A 179 4.73 1.92 -9.94
N GLU A 180 4.87 1.68 -8.63
CA GLU A 180 3.90 2.01 -7.57
C GLU A 180 2.57 1.23 -7.62
N SER A 181 2.26 0.55 -6.51
CA SER A 181 1.09 -0.33 -6.38
C SER A 181 -0.26 0.33 -6.73
N TRP A 182 -0.40 1.64 -6.50
CA TRP A 182 -1.64 2.37 -6.83
C TRP A 182 -1.78 2.65 -8.33
N ALA A 183 -0.71 3.06 -9.00
CA ALA A 183 -0.73 3.29 -10.44
C ALA A 183 -0.93 1.98 -11.21
N ILE A 184 -0.37 0.88 -10.71
CA ILE A 184 -0.65 -0.47 -11.21
C ILE A 184 -2.13 -0.81 -11.05
N ALA A 185 -2.74 -0.61 -9.88
CA ALA A 185 -4.17 -0.85 -9.69
C ALA A 185 -5.06 0.02 -10.59
N GLU A 186 -4.70 1.29 -10.82
CA GLU A 186 -5.41 2.17 -11.76
C GLU A 186 -5.20 1.78 -13.23
N TYR A 187 -4.08 1.15 -13.59
CA TYR A 187 -3.89 0.53 -14.88
C TYR A 187 -4.76 -0.72 -15.03
N LEU A 188 -4.73 -1.63 -14.05
CA LEU A 188 -5.47 -2.89 -14.10
C LEU A 188 -6.99 -2.65 -14.17
N GLU A 189 -7.54 -1.74 -13.35
CA GLU A 189 -8.96 -1.34 -13.40
C GLU A 189 -9.39 -0.82 -14.79
N ARG A 190 -8.50 -0.14 -15.52
CA ARG A 190 -8.80 0.41 -16.86
C ARG A 190 -8.69 -0.63 -17.97
N ASN A 191 -7.74 -1.56 -17.87
CA ASN A 191 -7.42 -2.50 -18.95
C ASN A 191 -8.12 -3.87 -18.79
N HIS A 192 -8.62 -4.20 -17.60
CA HIS A 192 -9.43 -5.40 -17.35
C HIS A 192 -10.83 -5.01 -16.82
N PRO A 193 -11.66 -4.28 -17.59
CA PRO A 193 -12.97 -3.76 -17.13
C PRO A 193 -14.07 -4.84 -17.04
N SER A 194 -13.79 -6.06 -17.49
CA SER A 194 -14.74 -7.19 -17.57
C SER A 194 -14.60 -8.12 -16.37
N GLY A 195 -15.73 -8.48 -15.75
CA GLY A 195 -15.73 -9.34 -14.56
C GLY A 195 -15.68 -8.51 -13.27
N HIS A 196 -14.81 -8.91 -12.34
CA HIS A 196 -14.60 -8.17 -11.09
C HIS A 196 -13.96 -6.80 -11.33
N ARG A 197 -14.04 -5.92 -10.33
CA ARG A 197 -13.53 -4.55 -10.38
C ARG A 197 -12.76 -4.28 -9.10
N LEU A 198 -11.56 -3.71 -9.22
CA LEU A 198 -10.69 -3.42 -8.07
C LEU A 198 -11.30 -2.34 -7.19
N PHE A 199 -11.87 -1.31 -7.83
CA PHE A 199 -12.48 -0.18 -7.13
C PHE A 199 -14.01 -0.16 -7.21
N GLY A 200 -14.62 -0.78 -8.24
CA GLY A 200 -16.08 -0.82 -8.43
C GLY A 200 -16.73 0.54 -8.71
N ASN A 201 -16.86 1.39 -7.70
CA ASN A 201 -17.46 2.73 -7.79
C ASN A 201 -16.61 3.82 -7.11
N SER A 202 -16.98 5.09 -7.27
CA SER A 202 -16.17 6.21 -6.77
C SER A 202 -16.06 6.29 -5.24
N ALA A 203 -17.05 5.80 -4.50
CA ALA A 203 -17.00 5.78 -3.03
C ALA A 203 -16.01 4.71 -2.54
N THR A 204 -16.07 3.51 -3.11
CA THR A 204 -15.10 2.44 -2.82
C THR A 204 -13.69 2.81 -3.26
N LYS A 205 -13.50 3.52 -4.39
CA LYS A 205 -12.18 4.08 -4.75
C LYS A 205 -11.65 5.08 -3.72
N ARG A 206 -12.49 5.99 -3.21
CA ARG A 206 -12.10 6.93 -2.14
C ARG A 206 -11.77 6.21 -0.83
N LEU A 207 -12.51 5.15 -0.49
CA LEU A 207 -12.23 4.31 0.68
C LEU A 207 -10.89 3.58 0.53
N ALA A 208 -10.61 3.00 -0.64
CA ALA A 208 -9.31 2.38 -0.93
C ALA A 208 -8.15 3.39 -0.86
N ALA A 209 -8.35 4.63 -1.33
CA ALA A 209 -7.35 5.69 -1.21
C ALA A 209 -7.09 6.07 0.26
N LEU A 210 -8.16 6.25 1.06
CA LEU A 210 -8.07 6.52 2.50
C LEU A 210 -7.31 5.41 3.25
N LEU A 211 -7.60 4.14 2.95
CA LEU A 211 -6.96 3.00 3.62
C LEU A 211 -5.53 2.77 3.14
N ASN A 212 -5.22 3.10 1.89
CA ASN A 212 -3.86 3.09 1.37
C ASN A 212 -3.00 4.16 2.07
N ASP A 213 -3.55 5.36 2.31
CA ASP A 213 -2.87 6.37 3.13
C ASP A 213 -2.75 5.93 4.59
N PHE A 214 -3.85 5.55 5.25
CA PHE A 214 -3.85 5.06 6.64
C PHE A 214 -2.82 3.95 6.85
N GLY A 215 -2.66 3.06 5.87
CA GLY A 215 -1.59 2.07 5.84
C GLY A 215 -0.18 2.69 5.92
N LYS A 216 0.12 3.67 5.06
CA LYS A 216 1.41 4.38 5.00
C LYS A 216 1.64 5.30 6.20
N SER A 217 0.67 6.15 6.53
CA SER A 217 0.79 7.24 7.52
C SER A 217 0.59 6.79 8.97
N ILE A 218 -0.22 5.74 9.21
CA ILE A 218 -0.55 5.25 10.55
C ILE A 218 0.00 3.85 10.82
N LEU A 219 -0.25 2.86 9.95
CA LEU A 219 0.15 1.47 10.24
C LEU A 219 1.67 1.26 10.09
N ALA A 220 2.29 1.73 9.01
CA ALA A 220 3.72 1.55 8.74
C ALA A 220 4.64 2.02 9.89
N PRO A 221 4.54 3.26 10.42
CA PRO A 221 5.38 3.69 11.54
C PRO A 221 5.07 2.95 12.85
N SER A 222 3.87 2.41 13.02
CA SER A 222 3.45 1.70 14.25
C SER A 222 3.88 0.23 14.25
N LEU A 223 3.78 -0.44 13.10
CA LEU A 223 4.18 -1.82 12.89
C LEU A 223 5.70 -1.96 12.70
N GLY A 224 6.34 -1.01 11.99
CA GLY A 224 7.75 -1.06 11.61
C GLY A 224 8.70 -1.51 12.73
N PRO A 225 8.70 -0.86 13.92
CA PRO A 225 9.59 -1.23 15.01
C PRO A 225 9.40 -2.67 15.55
N LEU A 226 8.20 -3.23 15.45
CA LEU A 226 7.90 -4.62 15.83
C LEU A 226 8.31 -5.62 14.75
N VAL A 227 8.17 -5.23 13.48
CA VAL A 227 8.22 -6.13 12.32
C VAL A 227 9.61 -6.17 11.66
N MET A 228 10.29 -5.03 11.57
CA MET A 228 11.59 -4.90 10.87
C MET A 228 12.69 -5.83 11.43
N PRO A 229 12.82 -6.06 12.76
CA PRO A 229 13.76 -7.06 13.28
C PRO A 229 13.42 -8.49 12.83
N GLY A 230 12.14 -8.77 12.58
CA GLY A 230 11.66 -10.01 12.00
C GLY A 230 12.03 -10.17 10.53
N VAL A 231 11.75 -9.15 9.72
CA VAL A 231 12.14 -9.10 8.31
C VAL A 231 13.64 -9.35 8.15
N HIS A 232 14.48 -8.61 8.89
CA HIS A 232 15.94 -8.77 8.85
C HIS A 232 16.42 -10.21 9.13
N ARG A 233 15.75 -10.96 10.02
CA ARG A 233 16.12 -12.37 10.31
C ARG A 233 15.77 -13.34 9.18
N LEU A 234 14.86 -12.95 8.28
CA LEU A 234 14.45 -13.78 7.14
C LEU A 234 15.33 -13.54 5.91
N LEU A 235 15.94 -12.35 5.81
CA LEU A 235 16.74 -11.92 4.67
C LEU A 235 18.03 -12.75 4.49
N ASP A 236 18.51 -12.84 3.25
CA ASP A 236 19.91 -13.21 3.00
C ASP A 236 20.89 -12.18 3.60
N ALA A 237 22.15 -12.56 3.74
CA ALA A 237 23.15 -11.74 4.44
C ALA A 237 23.42 -10.38 3.77
N GLU A 238 23.37 -10.30 2.44
CA GLU A 238 23.62 -9.05 1.70
C GLU A 238 22.41 -8.12 1.83
N SER A 239 21.21 -8.67 1.66
CA SER A 239 19.95 -7.95 1.87
C SER A 239 19.76 -7.50 3.31
N ALA A 240 20.19 -8.28 4.30
CA ALA A 240 20.12 -7.92 5.72
C ALA A 240 21.01 -6.72 6.06
N GLU A 241 22.23 -6.69 5.54
CA GLU A 241 23.16 -5.56 5.71
C GLU A 241 22.64 -4.32 4.97
N TYR A 242 22.23 -4.44 3.70
CA TYR A 242 21.61 -3.32 2.99
C TYR A 242 20.35 -2.81 3.71
N PHE A 243 19.52 -3.72 4.23
CA PHE A 243 18.28 -3.36 4.91
C PHE A 243 18.56 -2.55 6.19
N SER A 244 19.44 -3.03 7.06
CA SER A 244 19.78 -2.41 8.34
C SER A 244 20.58 -1.11 8.17
N GLN A 245 21.61 -1.10 7.32
CA GLN A 245 22.49 0.05 7.18
C GLN A 245 21.91 1.15 6.29
N VAL A 246 21.20 0.79 5.21
CA VAL A 246 20.80 1.71 4.14
C VAL A 246 19.29 1.91 4.07
N LYS A 247 18.49 0.84 3.90
CA LYS A 247 17.03 0.98 3.65
C LYS A 247 16.25 1.59 4.83
N ILE A 248 16.62 1.23 6.06
CA ILE A 248 16.03 1.82 7.28
C ILE A 248 17.00 2.72 8.04
N GLY A 249 18.31 2.61 7.76
CA GLY A 249 19.37 3.39 8.40
C GLY A 249 19.85 2.80 9.72
N ALA A 250 21.17 2.73 9.90
CA ALA A 250 21.83 2.14 11.07
C ALA A 250 21.33 2.70 12.42
N ALA A 251 21.05 4.00 12.50
CA ALA A 251 20.55 4.65 13.71
C ALA A 251 19.15 4.13 14.11
N ARG A 252 18.23 4.00 13.13
CA ARG A 252 16.89 3.43 13.33
C ARG A 252 16.98 1.94 13.65
N TRP A 253 17.85 1.20 12.96
CA TRP A 253 18.09 -0.21 13.23
C TRP A 253 18.55 -0.47 14.66
N ASN A 254 19.54 0.27 15.15
CA ASN A 254 20.03 0.16 16.53
C ASN A 254 18.92 0.43 17.55
N LYS A 255 18.06 1.44 17.31
CA LYS A 255 16.92 1.77 18.17
C LYS A 255 15.87 0.64 18.22
N ILE A 256 15.49 0.06 17.08
CA ILE A 256 14.40 -0.94 17.04
C ILE A 256 14.85 -2.37 17.37
N SER A 257 16.11 -2.73 17.11
CA SER A 257 16.66 -4.06 17.43
C SER A 257 16.90 -4.26 18.93
N THR A 258 17.04 -3.18 19.70
CA THR A 258 17.33 -3.20 21.15
C THR A 258 16.12 -2.95 22.05
N LEU A 259 14.91 -2.84 21.51
CA LEU A 259 13.68 -2.62 22.28
C LEU A 259 13.51 -3.63 23.42
N SER A 260 13.04 -3.17 24.57
CA SER A 260 12.66 -4.01 25.70
C SER A 260 11.30 -4.70 25.49
N ALA A 261 10.95 -5.64 26.37
CA ALA A 261 9.64 -6.29 26.31
C ALA A 261 8.47 -5.30 26.60
N PRO A 262 8.53 -4.42 27.63
CA PRO A 262 7.48 -3.41 27.86
C PRO A 262 7.30 -2.41 26.70
N GLU A 263 8.38 -2.01 26.03
CA GLU A 263 8.27 -1.13 24.84
C GLU A 263 7.57 -1.83 23.67
N ARG A 264 7.87 -3.12 23.43
CA ARG A 264 7.13 -3.92 22.44
C ARG A 264 5.65 -4.06 22.79
N GLU A 265 5.33 -4.31 24.05
CA GLU A 265 3.95 -4.41 24.54
C GLU A 265 3.19 -3.09 24.34
N ALA A 266 3.80 -1.95 24.69
CA ALA A 266 3.23 -0.63 24.45
C ALA A 266 2.99 -0.33 22.96
N LEU A 267 3.91 -0.75 22.08
CA LEU A 267 3.73 -0.66 20.63
C LEU A 267 2.58 -1.54 20.12
N VAL A 268 2.44 -2.78 20.61
CA VAL A 268 1.30 -3.65 20.29
C VAL A 268 -0.02 -2.99 20.69
N HIS A 269 -0.14 -2.50 21.93
CA HIS A 269 -1.34 -1.78 22.40
C HIS A 269 -1.64 -0.53 21.56
N ASN A 270 -0.60 0.18 21.08
CA ASN A 270 -0.77 1.33 20.19
C ASN A 270 -1.34 0.94 18.82
N VAL A 271 -0.86 -0.15 18.21
CA VAL A 271 -1.39 -0.66 16.93
C VAL A 271 -2.83 -1.14 17.10
N VAL A 272 -3.13 -1.91 18.16
CA VAL A 272 -4.50 -2.38 18.46
C VAL A 272 -5.46 -1.19 18.60
N SER A 273 -5.04 -0.13 19.28
CA SER A 273 -5.85 1.09 19.44
C SER A 273 -6.10 1.79 18.11
N LYS A 274 -5.09 1.88 17.24
CA LYS A 274 -5.21 2.45 15.88
C LYS A 274 -6.13 1.62 14.98
N LEU A 275 -6.15 0.30 15.12
CA LEU A 275 -7.06 -0.59 14.38
C LEU A 275 -8.54 -0.44 14.77
N ALA A 276 -8.89 0.21 15.88
CA ALA A 276 -10.29 0.39 16.29
C ALA A 276 -11.17 1.15 15.28
N VAL A 277 -10.58 1.99 14.42
CA VAL A 277 -11.32 2.66 13.32
C VAL A 277 -11.73 1.66 12.24
N VAL A 278 -10.91 0.64 11.98
CA VAL A 278 -11.20 -0.45 11.05
C VAL A 278 -12.26 -1.38 11.61
N GLU A 279 -12.21 -1.70 12.91
CA GLU A 279 -13.25 -2.48 13.59
C GLU A 279 -14.60 -1.73 13.53
N THR A 280 -14.61 -0.41 13.75
CA THR A 280 -15.81 0.42 13.60
C THR A 280 -16.35 0.38 12.17
N MET A 281 -15.48 0.47 11.17
CA MET A 281 -15.84 0.39 9.75
C MET A 281 -16.44 -0.98 9.36
N LEU A 282 -15.80 -2.09 9.77
CA LEU A 282 -16.27 -3.46 9.50
C LEU A 282 -17.58 -3.81 10.22
N ASN A 283 -17.85 -3.20 11.37
CA ASN A 283 -19.13 -3.34 12.10
C ASN A 283 -20.22 -2.36 11.61
N SER A 284 -19.88 -1.35 10.81
CA SER A 284 -20.85 -0.41 10.27
C SER A 284 -21.68 -1.09 9.19
N GLU A 285 -23.01 -0.94 9.27
CA GLU A 285 -23.88 -1.51 8.24
C GLU A 285 -23.69 -0.75 6.93
N GLY A 286 -23.04 -1.39 5.95
CA GLY A 286 -23.18 -0.98 4.56
C GLY A 286 -24.67 -0.96 4.24
N ALA A 287 -25.15 0.14 3.64
CA ALA A 287 -26.56 0.28 3.30
C ALA A 287 -26.98 -0.88 2.40
N GLY A 288 -27.70 -1.86 2.97
CA GLY A 288 -28.32 -2.92 2.21
C GLY A 288 -29.15 -2.27 1.11
N SER A 289 -29.10 -2.83 -0.10
CA SER A 289 -29.86 -2.34 -1.24
C SER A 289 -31.29 -2.07 -0.80
N PHE A 290 -31.66 -0.80 -0.71
CA PHE A 290 -33.04 -0.40 -0.48
C PHE A 290 -33.81 -0.83 -1.74
N GLU A 291 -34.29 -2.07 -1.73
CA GLU A 291 -35.30 -2.50 -2.69
C GLU A 291 -36.43 -1.49 -2.61
N SER A 292 -36.63 -0.78 -3.72
CA SER A 292 -37.67 0.21 -3.82
C SER A 292 -39.00 -0.47 -3.52
N VAL A 293 -39.60 -0.13 -2.38
CA VAL A 293 -40.98 -0.53 -2.06
C VAL A 293 -41.88 0.14 -3.09
N GLN A 294 -42.09 -0.56 -4.19
CA GLN A 294 -42.88 -0.07 -5.31
C GLN A 294 -44.32 -0.01 -4.82
N ALA A 295 -44.83 1.21 -4.64
CA ALA A 295 -46.15 1.46 -4.09
C ALA A 295 -47.22 0.90 -5.05
N GLY A 296 -47.66 -0.33 -4.76
CA GLY A 296 -48.69 -1.03 -5.49
C GLY A 296 -50.06 -0.41 -5.27
N ASN A 297 -50.36 0.66 -6.00
CA ASN A 297 -51.70 1.19 -6.16
C ASN A 297 -52.57 0.11 -6.85
N ALA A 298 -53.38 -0.60 -6.09
CA ALA A 298 -54.42 -1.50 -6.59
C ALA A 298 -55.78 -1.02 -6.11
N ALA A 299 -56.65 -0.65 -7.06
CA ALA A 299 -57.95 -0.06 -6.77
C ALA A 299 -58.91 -1.05 -6.09
N ALA A 300 -59.58 -0.62 -5.03
CA ALA A 300 -60.65 -1.39 -4.40
C ALA A 300 -61.95 -1.25 -5.22
N ALA A 301 -62.33 -2.32 -5.93
CA ALA A 301 -63.62 -2.38 -6.63
C ALA A 301 -64.24 -3.79 -6.55
N GLY A 302 -65.23 -3.94 -5.66
CA GLY A 302 -66.38 -4.84 -5.81
C GLY A 302 -66.18 -6.37 -5.73
N GLY A 303 -67.04 -7.04 -4.95
CA GLY A 303 -67.32 -8.47 -5.11
C GLY A 303 -67.26 -9.28 -3.82
N ALA A 304 -68.42 -9.60 -3.25
CA ALA A 304 -68.53 -10.51 -2.11
C ALA A 304 -69.01 -11.91 -2.55
N THR A 305 -68.69 -12.90 -1.73
CA THR A 305 -69.23 -14.28 -1.70
C THR A 305 -68.85 -15.26 -2.83
N SER A 306 -67.99 -16.23 -2.52
CA SER A 306 -68.41 -17.63 -2.25
C SER A 306 -67.26 -18.45 -1.66
N ARG A 307 -67.54 -19.49 -0.86
CA ARG A 307 -66.57 -20.43 -0.29
C ARG A 307 -66.84 -21.86 -0.77
N THR A 308 -65.92 -22.42 -1.54
CA THR A 308 -65.62 -23.86 -1.72
C THR A 308 -64.32 -23.93 -2.53
N GLY A 309 -63.28 -24.71 -2.20
CA GLY A 309 -63.02 -25.58 -1.07
C GLY A 309 -61.75 -26.40 -1.36
N ASN A 310 -61.05 -26.86 -0.32
CA ASN A 310 -59.95 -27.83 -0.40
C ASN A 310 -58.76 -27.48 -1.33
N ASP A 311 -57.78 -26.76 -0.79
CA ASP A 311 -56.39 -26.88 -1.24
C ASP A 311 -55.44 -26.88 -0.03
N LEU A 312 -54.83 -28.03 0.23
CA LEU A 312 -53.72 -28.19 1.18
C LEU A 312 -52.40 -27.87 0.48
N VAL A 313 -52.22 -26.61 0.06
CA VAL A 313 -50.90 -26.12 -0.31
C VAL A 313 -50.19 -25.71 0.97
N GLY A 314 -49.19 -26.50 1.38
CA GLY A 314 -48.33 -26.16 2.49
C GLY A 314 -47.64 -24.83 2.21
N ASP A 315 -47.85 -23.85 3.09
CA ASP A 315 -47.33 -22.49 2.97
C ASP A 315 -45.82 -22.51 3.29
N PHE A 316 -45.04 -23.03 2.34
CA PHE A 316 -43.59 -22.92 2.31
C PHE A 316 -43.21 -21.49 1.94
N ALA A 317 -43.43 -20.57 2.87
CA ALA A 317 -42.67 -19.33 2.90
C ALA A 317 -41.19 -19.72 2.77
N PRO A 318 -40.47 -19.27 1.71
CA PRO A 318 -39.07 -19.61 1.56
C PRO A 318 -38.35 -19.14 2.82
N LEU A 319 -37.62 -20.06 3.47
CA LEU A 319 -36.77 -19.71 4.60
C LEU A 319 -35.93 -18.52 4.16
N SER A 320 -36.20 -17.36 4.75
CA SER A 320 -35.48 -16.13 4.44
C SER A 320 -34.08 -16.29 5.01
N VAL A 321 -33.21 -16.93 4.21
CA VAL A 321 -31.79 -17.00 4.43
C VAL A 321 -31.31 -15.56 4.37
N ARG A 322 -31.25 -14.92 5.55
CA ARG A 322 -30.71 -13.58 5.69
C ARG A 322 -29.36 -13.58 4.96
N PRO A 323 -29.16 -12.72 3.94
CA PRO A 323 -27.91 -12.68 3.22
C PRO A 323 -26.76 -12.58 4.22
N LYS A 324 -25.78 -13.48 4.12
CA LYS A 324 -24.64 -13.48 5.03
C LYS A 324 -23.98 -12.11 4.88
N ARG A 325 -23.96 -11.32 5.95
CA ARG A 325 -23.39 -9.96 5.92
C ARG A 325 -21.98 -10.05 5.35
N SER A 326 -21.72 -9.24 4.31
CA SER A 326 -20.37 -9.09 3.79
C SER A 326 -19.44 -8.68 4.92
N ARG A 327 -18.27 -9.31 4.97
CA ARG A 327 -17.19 -8.95 5.90
C ARG A 327 -16.08 -8.16 5.21
N TRP A 328 -16.25 -7.83 3.93
CA TRP A 328 -15.33 -7.00 3.17
C TRP A 328 -15.53 -5.52 3.51
N VAL A 329 -14.43 -4.78 3.48
CA VAL A 329 -14.35 -3.37 3.88
C VAL A 329 -15.27 -2.48 3.03
N ALA A 330 -15.41 -2.80 1.75
CA ALA A 330 -16.31 -2.10 0.82
C ALA A 330 -17.72 -2.71 0.72
N GLY A 331 -18.00 -3.79 1.46
CA GLY A 331 -19.14 -4.68 1.23
C GLY A 331 -18.97 -5.50 -0.06
N GLY A 332 -20.08 -6.06 -0.57
CA GLY A 332 -20.09 -6.91 -1.77
C GLY A 332 -19.82 -8.39 -1.48
N GLU A 333 -19.77 -9.21 -2.53
CA GLU A 333 -19.55 -10.67 -2.43
C GLU A 333 -18.06 -11.04 -2.37
N GLU A 334 -17.21 -10.26 -3.02
CA GLU A 334 -15.76 -10.42 -3.14
C GLU A 334 -15.01 -9.24 -2.48
N PRO A 335 -13.77 -9.43 -1.99
CA PRO A 335 -12.95 -8.34 -1.48
C PRO A 335 -12.52 -7.40 -2.60
N SER A 336 -12.12 -6.18 -2.23
CA SER A 336 -11.74 -5.11 -3.16
C SER A 336 -10.31 -4.62 -2.91
N HIS A 337 -9.82 -3.68 -3.74
CA HIS A 337 -8.54 -3.02 -3.47
C HIS A 337 -8.51 -2.33 -2.08
N ALA A 338 -9.67 -1.92 -1.54
CA ALA A 338 -9.78 -1.38 -0.19
C ALA A 338 -9.42 -2.41 0.91
N ASP A 339 -9.75 -3.69 0.69
CA ASP A 339 -9.33 -4.79 1.55
C ASP A 339 -7.84 -5.08 1.37
N PHE A 340 -7.36 -5.13 0.13
CA PHE A 340 -5.97 -5.49 -0.19
C PHE A 340 -4.96 -4.46 0.36
N VAL A 341 -5.29 -3.17 0.31
CA VAL A 341 -4.40 -2.11 0.85
C VAL A 341 -4.19 -2.21 2.36
N LEU A 342 -5.17 -2.75 3.08
CA LEU A 342 -5.12 -3.00 4.51
C LEU A 342 -4.50 -4.38 4.81
N PHE A 343 -4.89 -5.41 4.08
CA PHE A 343 -4.43 -6.79 4.30
C PHE A 343 -2.93 -6.98 4.03
N GLY A 344 -2.35 -6.19 3.13
CA GLY A 344 -0.89 -6.11 2.98
C GLY A 344 -0.17 -5.84 4.31
N TRP A 345 -0.73 -5.01 5.19
CA TRP A 345 -0.14 -4.74 6.51
C TRP A 345 -0.31 -5.87 7.51
N TYR A 346 -1.38 -6.66 7.40
CA TYR A 346 -1.48 -7.94 8.10
C TYR A 346 -0.35 -8.87 7.65
N VAL A 347 -0.17 -9.08 6.34
CA VAL A 347 0.89 -9.95 5.80
C VAL A 347 2.29 -9.47 6.22
N PHE A 348 2.58 -8.18 6.11
CA PHE A 348 3.83 -7.57 6.60
C PHE A 348 4.06 -7.89 8.09
N SER A 349 3.02 -7.72 8.93
CA SER A 349 3.15 -7.96 10.37
C SER A 349 3.55 -9.39 10.75
N ARG A 350 3.36 -10.37 9.85
CA ARG A 350 3.68 -11.79 10.08
C ARG A 350 5.14 -12.03 10.42
N ALA A 351 6.05 -11.20 9.91
CA ALA A 351 7.48 -11.29 10.26
C ALA A 351 7.78 -10.99 11.74
N ALA A 352 6.89 -10.32 12.49
CA ALA A 352 7.04 -10.15 13.94
C ALA A 352 6.82 -11.44 14.76
N GLY A 353 6.33 -12.52 14.13
CA GLY A 353 6.10 -13.82 14.77
C GLY A 353 4.67 -14.02 15.29
N ALA A 354 4.30 -15.28 15.51
CA ALA A 354 2.91 -15.68 15.75
C ALA A 354 2.22 -14.95 16.92
N ALA A 355 2.92 -14.74 18.03
CA ALA A 355 2.38 -14.08 19.21
C ALA A 355 2.00 -12.61 18.94
N VAL A 356 2.92 -11.82 18.37
CA VAL A 356 2.71 -10.39 18.09
C VAL A 356 1.56 -10.20 17.09
N VAL A 357 1.47 -11.05 16.07
CA VAL A 357 0.38 -11.00 15.08
C VAL A 357 -0.97 -11.29 15.72
N ARG A 358 -1.05 -12.33 16.56
CA ARG A 358 -2.27 -12.65 17.31
C ARG A 358 -2.68 -11.46 18.19
N ASP A 359 -1.74 -10.90 18.93
CA ASP A 359 -2.00 -9.85 19.91
C ASP A 359 -2.35 -8.50 19.26
N ILE A 360 -1.99 -8.28 17.99
CA ILE A 360 -2.43 -7.12 17.17
C ILE A 360 -3.78 -7.34 16.50
N TRP A 361 -3.99 -8.48 15.82
CA TRP A 361 -5.11 -8.67 14.88
C TRP A 361 -6.29 -9.49 15.44
N SER A 362 -6.14 -10.12 16.61
CA SER A 362 -7.21 -10.89 17.27
C SER A 362 -8.05 -10.17 18.34
N PRO A 363 -7.64 -9.04 18.97
CA PRO A 363 -8.47 -8.37 19.99
C PRO A 363 -9.81 -7.85 19.45
N HIS A 364 -9.80 -7.38 18.20
CA HIS A 364 -10.95 -6.84 17.49
C HIS A 364 -11.66 -7.96 16.70
N LYS A 365 -12.95 -8.19 16.96
CA LYS A 365 -13.64 -9.41 16.50
C LYS A 365 -13.96 -9.37 15.02
N ALA A 366 -14.41 -8.25 14.48
CA ALA A 366 -14.69 -8.12 13.06
C ALA A 366 -13.39 -8.13 12.25
N ILE A 367 -12.32 -7.46 12.72
CA ILE A 367 -10.98 -7.55 12.12
C ILE A 367 -10.47 -8.99 12.09
N LYS A 368 -10.54 -9.74 13.20
CA LYS A 368 -10.08 -11.14 13.20
C LYS A 368 -10.88 -11.97 12.19
N ALA A 369 -12.21 -11.78 12.15
CA ALA A 369 -13.09 -12.50 11.23
C ALA A 369 -12.88 -12.10 9.76
N TRP A 370 -12.42 -10.87 9.49
CA TRP A 370 -12.02 -10.39 8.16
C TRP A 370 -10.64 -10.91 7.75
N VAL A 371 -9.67 -11.00 8.68
CA VAL A 371 -8.36 -11.64 8.43
C VAL A 371 -8.53 -13.13 8.09
N ASP A 372 -9.37 -13.84 8.85
CA ASP A 372 -9.68 -15.26 8.59
C ASP A 372 -10.28 -15.44 7.18
N ASP A 373 -11.20 -14.55 6.78
CA ASP A 373 -11.82 -14.56 5.45
C ASP A 373 -10.86 -14.18 4.33
N MET A 374 -10.02 -13.17 4.52
CA MET A 374 -8.98 -12.78 3.55
C MET A 374 -7.97 -13.92 3.33
N LEU A 375 -7.58 -14.63 4.39
CA LEU A 375 -6.74 -15.83 4.28
C LEU A 375 -7.44 -16.96 3.52
N GLN A 376 -8.71 -17.22 3.84
CA GLN A 376 -9.52 -18.21 3.11
C GLN A 376 -9.66 -17.85 1.63
N TRP A 377 -9.88 -16.57 1.32
CA TRP A 377 -10.00 -16.07 -0.05
C TRP A 377 -8.68 -16.16 -0.82
N CYS A 378 -7.55 -15.83 -0.18
CA CYS A 378 -6.22 -15.98 -0.77
C CYS A 378 -5.96 -17.42 -1.24
N GLY A 379 -6.37 -18.42 -0.46
CA GLY A 379 -6.11 -19.84 -0.74
C GLY A 379 -4.60 -20.10 -0.81
N ASP A 380 -4.16 -20.90 -1.78
CA ASP A 380 -2.76 -21.24 -2.08
C ASP A 380 -1.78 -20.04 -2.10
N LEU A 381 -2.23 -18.82 -2.40
CA LEU A 381 -1.35 -17.62 -2.32
C LEU A 381 -0.88 -17.34 -0.89
N ALA A 382 -1.61 -17.78 0.13
CA ALA A 382 -1.23 -17.60 1.53
C ALA A 382 -0.02 -18.46 1.95
N ASP A 383 0.33 -19.49 1.17
CA ASP A 383 1.55 -20.30 1.36
C ASP A 383 2.82 -19.46 1.13
N ASP A 384 2.77 -18.46 0.24
CA ASP A 384 3.87 -17.54 -0.04
C ASP A 384 4.02 -16.47 1.07
N PHE A 385 3.06 -16.31 1.98
CA PHE A 385 3.16 -15.31 3.03
C PHE A 385 4.11 -15.79 4.13
N VAL A 386 4.98 -14.90 4.64
CA VAL A 386 5.88 -15.23 5.77
C VAL A 386 5.14 -16.01 6.86
N PRO A 387 5.63 -17.20 7.27
CA PRO A 387 4.90 -18.07 8.18
C PRO A 387 4.78 -17.47 9.58
N LEU A 388 3.71 -17.84 10.29
CA LEU A 388 3.55 -17.57 11.72
C LEU A 388 4.37 -18.60 12.52
N SER A 389 5.70 -18.43 12.52
CA SER A 389 6.63 -19.15 13.41
C SER A 389 6.60 -18.64 14.84
#